data_AF-A0A2S4K2B9-F1
#
_entry.id   AF-A0A2S4K2B9-F1
#
_cell.length_a   1.000
_cell.length_b   1.000
_cell.length_c   1.000
_cell.angle_alpha   90.00
_cell.angle_beta   90.00
_cell.angle_gamma   90.00
#
_symmetry.space_group_name_H-M   'P 1'
#
loop_
_entity.id
_entity.type
_entity.pdbx_description
1 polymer ?
#
loop_
_entity_poly.entity_id
_entity_poly.type
_entity_poly.pdbx_seq_one_letter_code
_entity_poly.pdbx_strand_id
1 'polypeptide(L)'
;MKNYIDRHRDDYGVEPICRVLQMAPSCYWRHAARQRNPQLRSQRAQRDECLKADIQRVWHANWQVYGADKVWLQMNREGIPVARCTVERLMRAM
;
A
#
# COMPACT_ATOMS: atom_id res chain seq x y z
N MET A 1 4.13 5.20 14.82
CA MET A 1 3.00 5.67 15.67
C MET A 1 1.88 4.63 15.76
N LYS A 2 1.27 4.18 14.65
CA LYS A 2 0.17 3.20 14.69
C LYS A 2 0.63 1.79 15.12
N ASN A 3 1.78 1.33 14.64
CA ASN A 3 2.42 0.08 15.10
C ASN A 3 2.69 0.05 16.62
N TYR A 4 2.89 1.22 17.26
CA TYR A 4 3.07 1.29 18.70
C TYR A 4 1.76 1.03 19.43
N ILE A 5 0.65 1.62 18.96
CA ILE A 5 -0.69 1.35 19.48
C ILE A 5 -1.04 -0.13 19.30
N ASP A 6 -0.76 -0.69 18.12
CA ASP A 6 -1.05 -2.11 17.84
C ASP A 6 -0.30 -3.06 18.78
N ARG A 7 0.92 -2.70 19.21
CA ARG A 7 1.73 -3.51 20.13
C ARG A 7 1.26 -3.42 21.58
N HIS A 8 0.70 -2.29 22.00
CA HIS A 8 0.44 -2.00 23.41
C HIS A 8 -1.03 -1.82 23.75
N ARG A 9 -1.93 -2.00 22.77
CA ARG A 9 -3.39 -1.87 22.95
C ARG A 9 -3.98 -2.88 23.92
N ASP A 10 -3.36 -4.05 24.07
CA ASP A 10 -3.85 -5.10 24.97
C ASP A 10 -3.48 -4.81 26.43
N ASP A 11 -2.37 -4.10 26.66
CA ASP A 11 -1.89 -3.72 28.00
C ASP A 11 -2.55 -2.43 28.51
N TYR A 12 -2.66 -1.40 27.66
CA TYR A 12 -3.08 -0.05 28.09
C TYR A 12 -4.39 0.43 27.46
N GLY A 13 -4.94 -0.31 26.48
CA GLY A 13 -6.07 0.16 25.69
C GLY A 13 -5.69 1.22 24.65
N VAL A 14 -6.53 1.38 23.64
CA VAL A 14 -6.28 2.30 22.51
C VAL A 14 -6.44 3.77 22.92
N GLU A 15 -7.47 4.10 23.70
CA GLU A 15 -7.81 5.49 24.03
C GLU A 15 -6.76 6.20 24.89
N PRO A 16 -6.17 5.57 25.94
CA PRO A 16 -5.11 6.20 26.73
C PRO A 16 -3.85 6.49 25.90
N ILE A 17 -3.45 5.54 25.05
CA ILE A 17 -2.30 5.72 24.13
C ILE A 17 -2.59 6.85 23.15
N CYS A 18 -3.79 6.89 22.56
CA CYS A 18 -4.19 7.94 21.63
C CYS A 18 -4.18 9.32 22.29
N ARG A 19 -4.58 9.42 23.56
CA ARG A 19 -4.55 10.68 24.34
C ARG A 19 -3.13 11.21 24.50
N VAL A 20 -2.18 10.37 24.92
CA VAL A 20 -0.77 10.75 25.11
C VAL A 20 -0.13 11.17 23.79
N LEU A 21 -0.43 10.43 22.73
CA LEU A 21 0.08 10.70 21.39
C LEU A 21 -0.69 11.81 20.66
N GLN A 22 -1.64 12.49 21.33
CA GLN A 22 -2.47 13.58 20.80
C GLN A 22 -3.14 13.24 19.46
N MET A 23 -3.66 12.01 19.33
CA MET A 23 -4.41 11.57 18.16
C MET A 23 -5.85 11.20 18.51
N ALA A 24 -6.79 11.43 17.59
CA ALA A 24 -8.15 10.96 17.77
C ALA A 24 -8.22 9.42 17.68
N PRO A 25 -8.87 8.70 18.62
CA PRO A 25 -9.06 7.25 18.53
C PRO A 25 -9.76 6.80 17.24
N SER A 26 -10.67 7.63 16.71
CA SER A 26 -11.35 7.38 15.44
C SER A 26 -10.40 7.27 14.25
N CYS A 27 -9.28 8.00 14.26
CA CYS A 27 -8.25 7.91 13.23
C CYS A 27 -7.52 6.56 13.28
N TYR A 28 -7.26 6.03 14.49
CA TYR A 28 -6.69 4.71 14.65
C TYR A 28 -7.66 3.63 14.17
N TRP A 29 -8.90 3.64 14.64
CA TRP A 29 -9.89 2.64 14.25
C TRP A 29 -10.18 2.65 12.75
N ARG A 30 -10.24 3.84 12.12
CA ARG A 30 -10.35 3.96 10.66
C ARG A 30 -9.15 3.33 9.94
N HIS A 31 -7.94 3.49 10.47
CA HIS A 31 -6.76 2.82 9.92
C HIS A 31 -6.82 1.31 10.11
N ALA A 32 -7.11 0.84 11.32
CA ALA A 32 -7.25 -0.58 11.64
C ALA A 32 -8.35 -1.26 10.80
N ALA A 33 -9.44 -0.55 10.51
CA ALA A 33 -10.50 -1.01 9.62
C ALA A 33 -10.01 -1.14 8.17
N ARG A 34 -9.26 -0.16 7.64
CA ARG A 34 -8.66 -0.21 6.29
C ARG A 34 -7.56 -1.26 6.12
N GLN A 35 -6.91 -1.66 7.21
CA GLN A 35 -5.94 -2.76 7.21
C GLN A 35 -6.66 -4.10 7.15
N ARG A 36 -7.70 -4.28 7.96
CA ARG A 36 -8.52 -5.51 7.97
C ARG A 36 -9.33 -5.71 6.69
N ASN A 37 -9.92 -4.62 6.19
CA ASN A 37 -10.77 -4.63 5.00
C ASN A 37 -10.16 -3.71 3.94
N PRO A 38 -9.37 -4.25 3.00
CA PRO A 38 -8.76 -3.48 1.91
C PRO A 38 -9.78 -2.72 1.04
N GLN A 39 -11.03 -3.21 0.97
CA GLN A 39 -12.14 -2.55 0.25
C GLN A 39 -12.52 -1.18 0.84
N LEU A 40 -12.18 -0.90 2.11
CA LEU A 40 -12.42 0.42 2.75
C LEU A 40 -11.35 1.46 2.39
N ARG A 41 -10.31 1.05 1.65
CA ARG A 41 -9.28 1.97 1.13
C ARG A 41 -9.85 2.77 -0.04
N SER A 42 -9.22 3.89 -0.39
CA SER A 42 -9.64 4.66 -1.56
C SER A 42 -9.51 3.81 -2.84
N GLN A 43 -10.34 4.09 -3.84
CA GLN A 43 -10.28 3.40 -5.14
C GLN A 43 -8.88 3.45 -5.75
N ARG A 44 -8.19 4.59 -5.62
CA ARG A 44 -6.78 4.73 -6.05
C ARG A 44 -5.86 3.75 -5.34
N ALA A 45 -5.96 3.62 -4.02
CA ALA A 45 -5.12 2.70 -3.26
C ALA A 45 -5.42 1.24 -3.59
N GLN A 46 -6.69 0.89 -3.82
CA GLN A 46 -7.06 -0.45 -4.28
C GLN A 46 -6.46 -0.76 -5.66
N ARG A 47 -6.59 0.17 -6.61
CA ARG A 47 -5.99 0.05 -7.94
C ARG A 47 -4.46 -0.05 -7.87
N ASP A 48 -3.82 0.79 -7.06
CA ASP A 48 -2.37 0.77 -6.88
C ASP A 48 -1.89 -0.59 -6.35
N GLU A 49 -2.61 -1.22 -5.42
CA GLU A 49 -2.25 -2.56 -4.91
C GLU A 49 -2.38 -3.65 -5.99
N CYS A 50 -3.44 -3.62 -6.82
CA CYS A 50 -3.54 -4.52 -7.98
C CYS A 50 -2.37 -4.31 -8.94
N LEU A 51 -2.05 -3.05 -9.26
CA LEU A 51 -0.95 -2.71 -10.18
C LEU A 51 0.41 -3.12 -9.63
N LYS A 52 0.64 -3.01 -8.31
CA LYS A 52 1.89 -3.49 -7.68
C LYS A 52 2.07 -4.99 -7.88
N ALA A 53 1.01 -5.78 -7.76
CA ALA A 53 1.09 -7.22 -7.99
C ALA A 53 1.48 -7.54 -9.44
N ASP A 54 0.91 -6.83 -10.41
CA ASP A 54 1.28 -6.97 -11.83
C ASP A 54 2.72 -6.53 -12.11
N ILE A 55 3.14 -5.39 -11.54
CA ILE A 55 4.51 -4.87 -11.63
C ILE A 55 5.49 -5.90 -11.07
N GLN A 56 5.22 -6.47 -9.89
CA GLN A 56 6.04 -7.51 -9.27
C GLN A 56 6.11 -8.74 -10.16
N ARG A 57 4.98 -9.22 -10.68
CA ARG A 57 4.94 -10.38 -11.59
C ARG A 57 5.85 -10.17 -12.80
N VAL A 58 5.72 -9.04 -13.48
CA VAL A 58 6.56 -8.69 -14.64
C VAL A 58 8.03 -8.56 -14.26
N TRP A 59 8.33 -7.92 -13.13
CA TRP A 59 9.69 -7.72 -12.65
C TRP A 59 10.38 -9.05 -12.30
N HIS A 60 9.68 -9.93 -11.57
CA HIS A 60 10.18 -11.27 -11.22
C HIS A 60 10.33 -12.18 -12.45
N ALA A 61 9.38 -12.13 -13.39
CA ALA A 61 9.46 -12.88 -14.65
C ALA A 61 10.70 -12.51 -15.49
N ASN A 62 11.19 -11.28 -15.35
CA ASN A 62 12.40 -10.78 -16.03
C ASN A 62 13.64 -10.75 -15.12
N TRP A 63 13.66 -11.63 -14.10
CA TRP A 63 14.78 -11.80 -13.15
C TRP A 63 15.23 -10.49 -12.51
N GLN A 64 14.29 -9.58 -12.27
CA GLN A 64 14.52 -8.30 -11.61
C GLN A 64 15.40 -7.30 -12.39
N VAL A 65 15.76 -7.61 -13.64
CA VAL A 65 16.61 -6.74 -14.49
C VAL A 65 15.83 -5.55 -15.04
N TYR A 66 14.51 -5.65 -15.11
CA TYR A 66 13.69 -4.60 -15.71
C TYR A 66 13.49 -3.44 -14.72
N GLY A 67 13.96 -2.25 -15.12
CA GLY A 67 13.55 -1.00 -14.47
C GLY A 67 12.13 -0.57 -14.87
N ALA A 68 11.65 0.53 -14.30
CA ALA A 68 10.28 1.03 -14.48
C ALA A 68 9.85 1.17 -15.95
N ASP A 69 10.73 1.68 -16.82
CA ASP A 69 10.42 1.86 -18.24
C ASP A 69 10.17 0.54 -18.97
N LYS A 70 10.96 -0.50 -18.66
CA LYS A 70 10.81 -1.83 -19.26
C LYS A 70 9.60 -2.56 -18.70
N VAL A 71 9.33 -2.43 -17.41
CA VAL A 71 8.11 -2.97 -16.78
C VAL A 71 6.87 -2.32 -17.40
N TRP A 72 6.85 -0.98 -17.52
CA TRP A 72 5.75 -0.25 -18.15
C TRP A 72 5.50 -0.70 -19.59
N LEU A 73 6.55 -0.84 -20.40
CA LEU A 73 6.43 -1.32 -21.78
C LEU A 73 5.86 -2.74 -21.83
N GLN A 74 6.31 -3.62 -20.94
CA GLN A 74 5.84 -5.00 -20.87
C GLN A 74 4.38 -5.08 -20.40
N MET A 75 3.97 -4.30 -19.40
CA MET A 75 2.57 -4.23 -18.96
C MET A 75 1.63 -3.76 -20.09
N ASN A 76 2.05 -2.77 -20.89
CA ASN A 76 1.26 -2.34 -22.04
C ASN A 76 1.16 -3.42 -23.13
N ARG A 77 2.23 -4.21 -23.35
CA ARG A 77 2.20 -5.36 -24.28
C ARG A 77 1.23 -6.45 -23.82
N GLU A 78 1.09 -6.62 -22.51
CA GLU A 78 0.14 -7.55 -21.90
C GLU A 78 -1.29 -6.97 -21.82
N GLY A 79 -1.53 -5.77 -22.36
CA GLY A 79 -2.85 -5.15 -22.41
C GLY A 79 -3.29 -4.51 -21.09
N ILE A 80 -2.36 -4.21 -20.18
CA ILE A 80 -2.64 -3.54 -18.90
C ILE A 80 -2.26 -2.05 -19.02
N PRO A 81 -3.21 -1.16 -19.38
CA PRO A 81 -2.91 0.25 -19.60
C PRO A 81 -2.61 0.97 -18.28
N VAL A 82 -1.37 1.44 -18.14
CA VAL A 82 -0.91 2.20 -16.98
C VAL A 82 -0.02 3.35 -17.43
N ALA A 83 -0.15 4.51 -16.79
CA ALA A 83 0.76 5.63 -17.03
C ALA A 83 2.18 5.29 -16.53
N ARG A 84 3.20 5.61 -17.31
CA ARG A 84 4.62 5.40 -16.96
C ARG A 84 4.96 5.93 -15.56
N CYS A 85 4.54 7.16 -15.26
CA CYS A 85 4.77 7.79 -13.95
C CYS A 85 4.13 7.03 -12.77
N THR A 86 3.07 6.25 -13.02
CA THR A 86 2.46 5.38 -12.01
C THR A 86 3.34 4.17 -11.72
N VAL A 87 3.89 3.53 -12.77
CA VAL A 87 4.83 2.41 -12.61
C VAL A 87 6.09 2.87 -11.86
N GLU A 88 6.69 3.99 -12.27
CA GLU A 88 7.86 4.57 -11.60
C GLU A 88 7.60 4.86 -10.12
N ARG A 89 6.47 5.52 -9.82
CA ARG A 89 6.07 5.82 -8.44
C ARG A 89 5.86 4.56 -7.62
N LEU A 90 5.20 3.55 -8.17
CA LEU A 90 4.88 2.31 -7.46
C LEU A 90 6.14 1.47 -7.22
N MET A 91 7.02 1.34 -8.22
CA MET A 91 8.30 0.63 -8.06
C MET A 91 9.21 1.32 -7.04
N ARG A 92 9.21 2.65 -6.95
CA ARG A 92 9.98 3.37 -5.92
C ARG A 92 9.44 3.17 -4.50
N ALA A 93 8.16 2.84 -4.37
CA ALA A 93 7.48 2.65 -3.09
C ALA A 93 7.39 1.18 -2.66
N MET A 94 7.93 0.26 -3.47
CA MET A 94 8.06 -1.17 -3.20
C MET A 94 9.48 -1.49 -2.74
#